data_AF-A0A147J3Y2-F1
#
_entry.id   AF-A0A147J3Y2-F1
#
_cell.length_a   1.000
_cell.length_b   1.000
_cell.length_c   1.000
_cell.angle_alpha   90.00
_cell.angle_beta   90.00
_cell.angle_gamma   90.00
#
_symmetry.space_group_name_H-M   'P 1'
#
loop_
_entity.id
_entity.type
_entity.pdbx_description
1 polymer ?
#
loop_
_entity_poly.entity_id
_entity_poly.type
_entity_poly.pdbx_seq_one_letter_code
_entity_poly.pdbx_strand_id
1 'polypeptide(L)'
;LEALLDEYANADGLDPARRDRLRASIAEEADSVGLGETLGLTGADDPLARIDAFVCDVKDSQFGEGLHVFGRGEQGAAERTGLLAGLDGKRVAAGPSGSPYRGRADVLPTGRNLYAIDPRAVPSRAAQAQGVKLAEELIRRHMQEEGDHLRTLVVDLWGSATMRTAGEEFAMALHLIGVEPVWDHRSERVTGFEVMPLMRFDRPRVDVTLRVSGLFRDAFPHLVALFGQAVRALAARDEAAELNPFVG
;
A
#
# COMPACT_ATOMS: atom_id res chain seq x y z
N LEU A 1 5.18 -25.30 12.93
CA LEU A 1 3.97 -24.98 12.11
C LEU A 1 4.10 -25.43 10.66
N GLU A 2 5.05 -24.95 9.86
CA GLU A 2 5.19 -25.33 8.43
C GLU A 2 5.20 -26.85 8.20
N ALA A 3 6.07 -27.58 8.88
CA ALA A 3 6.12 -29.05 8.75
C ALA A 3 4.80 -29.76 9.12
N LEU A 4 4.03 -29.21 10.07
CA LEU A 4 2.72 -29.75 10.44
C LEU A 4 1.67 -29.47 9.36
N LEU A 5 1.72 -28.29 8.73
CA LEU A 5 0.85 -27.93 7.60
C LEU A 5 1.14 -28.81 6.38
N ASP A 6 2.41 -29.05 6.05
CA ASP A 6 2.82 -29.96 4.98
C ASP A 6 2.33 -31.40 5.26
N GLU A 7 2.47 -31.87 6.51
CA GLU A 7 1.99 -33.19 6.89
C GLU A 7 0.46 -33.28 6.83
N TYR A 8 -0.24 -32.21 7.22
CA TYR A 8 -1.69 -32.10 7.11
C TYR A 8 -2.15 -32.20 5.66
N ALA A 9 -1.53 -31.46 4.74
CA ALA A 9 -1.84 -31.48 3.32
C ALA A 9 -1.63 -32.88 2.71
N ASN A 10 -0.59 -33.60 3.15
CA ASN A 10 -0.34 -34.97 2.74
C ASN A 10 -1.35 -35.99 3.31
N ALA A 11 -1.90 -35.73 4.50
CA ALA A 11 -2.89 -36.61 5.14
C ALA A 11 -4.32 -36.35 4.63
N ASP A 12 -4.60 -35.16 4.09
CA ASP A 12 -5.92 -34.79 3.63
C ASP A 12 -6.37 -35.66 2.44
N GLY A 13 -7.56 -36.26 2.56
CA GLY A 13 -8.08 -37.22 1.59
C GLY A 13 -7.51 -38.65 1.66
N LEU A 14 -6.42 -38.89 2.41
CA LEU A 14 -5.79 -40.23 2.56
C LEU A 14 -6.01 -40.87 3.93
N ASP A 15 -5.91 -40.10 5.02
CA ASP A 15 -6.09 -40.59 6.40
C ASP A 15 -6.82 -39.54 7.25
N PRO A 16 -8.16 -39.62 7.35
CA PRO A 16 -8.97 -38.66 8.10
C PRO A 16 -8.61 -38.60 9.60
N ALA A 17 -8.22 -39.72 10.21
CA ALA A 17 -7.90 -39.76 11.64
C ALA A 17 -6.54 -39.09 11.94
N ARG A 18 -5.56 -39.25 11.03
CA ARG A 18 -4.30 -38.50 11.11
C ARG A 18 -4.53 -37.01 10.85
N ARG A 19 -5.33 -36.66 9.86
CA ARG A 19 -5.70 -35.26 9.55
C ARG A 19 -6.29 -34.53 10.75
N ASP A 20 -7.25 -35.15 11.44
CA ASP A 20 -7.91 -34.50 12.60
C ASP A 20 -6.96 -34.32 13.78
N ARG A 21 -6.01 -35.26 13.99
CA ARG A 21 -4.93 -35.09 14.98
C ARG A 21 -3.97 -33.96 14.59
N LEU A 22 -3.57 -33.89 13.33
CA LEU A 22 -2.70 -32.83 12.82
C LEU A 22 -3.36 -31.46 12.95
N ARG A 23 -4.67 -31.35 12.68
CA ARG A 23 -5.44 -30.13 12.92
C ARG A 23 -5.35 -29.66 14.37
N ALA A 24 -5.52 -30.58 15.33
CA ALA A 24 -5.38 -30.26 16.75
C ALA A 24 -3.95 -29.83 17.11
N SER A 25 -2.93 -30.54 16.63
CA SER A 25 -1.53 -30.20 16.86
C SER A 25 -1.14 -28.85 16.25
N ILE A 26 -1.68 -28.50 15.07
CA ILE A 26 -1.44 -27.18 14.45
C ILE A 26 -2.05 -26.06 15.28
N ALA A 27 -3.27 -26.25 15.79
CA ALA A 27 -3.91 -25.26 16.65
C ALA A 27 -3.15 -25.07 17.98
N GLU A 28 -2.78 -26.16 18.64
CA GLU A 28 -2.00 -26.12 19.89
C GLU A 28 -0.64 -25.43 19.69
N GLU A 29 0.05 -25.75 18.59
CA GLU A 29 1.31 -25.11 18.26
C GLU A 29 1.13 -23.61 17.94
N ALA A 30 0.07 -23.24 17.21
CA ALA A 30 -0.22 -21.83 16.92
C ALA A 30 -0.51 -21.03 18.19
N ASP A 31 -1.22 -21.61 19.16
CA ASP A 31 -1.47 -20.98 20.46
C ASP A 31 -0.19 -20.86 21.29
N SER A 32 0.69 -21.87 21.27
CA SER A 32 1.94 -21.86 22.05
C SER A 32 2.89 -20.72 21.65
N VAL A 33 2.84 -20.30 20.38
CA VAL A 33 3.63 -19.18 19.84
C VAL A 33 2.88 -17.84 19.82
N GLY A 34 1.65 -17.79 20.35
CA GLY A 34 0.84 -16.56 20.43
C GLY A 34 0.17 -16.14 19.12
N LEU A 35 0.07 -17.04 18.13
CA LEU A 35 -0.65 -16.76 16.88
C LEU A 35 -2.17 -16.80 17.04
N GLY A 36 -2.68 -17.47 18.08
CA GLY A 36 -4.12 -17.53 18.38
C GLY A 36 -4.79 -16.16 18.45
N GLU A 37 -4.22 -15.25 19.25
CA GLU A 37 -4.68 -13.86 19.37
C GLU A 37 -4.38 -13.05 18.10
N THR A 38 -3.15 -13.17 17.58
CA THR A 38 -2.67 -12.39 16.43
C THR A 38 -3.50 -12.62 15.17
N LEU A 39 -3.94 -13.87 14.93
CA LEU A 39 -4.74 -14.25 13.76
C LEU A 39 -6.25 -14.26 14.03
N GLY A 40 -6.66 -13.93 15.26
CA GLY A 40 -8.05 -13.97 15.71
C GLY A 40 -8.69 -15.33 15.45
N LEU A 41 -8.02 -16.41 15.87
CA LEU A 41 -8.46 -17.78 15.56
C LEU A 41 -9.73 -18.18 16.32
N THR A 42 -10.01 -17.54 17.46
CA THR A 42 -11.22 -17.77 18.25
C THR A 42 -12.46 -17.36 17.46
N GLY A 43 -13.34 -18.32 17.18
CA GLY A 43 -14.57 -18.08 16.42
C GLY A 43 -14.37 -17.92 14.91
N ALA A 44 -13.17 -18.20 14.39
CA ALA A 44 -12.94 -18.23 12.95
C ALA A 44 -13.61 -19.45 12.30
N ASP A 45 -14.24 -19.24 11.15
CA ASP A 45 -14.87 -20.33 10.36
C ASP A 45 -13.84 -21.38 9.90
N ASP A 46 -12.63 -20.93 9.52
CA ASP A 46 -11.51 -21.80 9.18
C ASP A 46 -10.18 -21.29 9.78
N PRO A 47 -9.88 -21.67 11.04
CA PRO A 47 -8.63 -21.29 11.70
C PRO A 47 -7.39 -21.82 10.98
N LEU A 48 -7.49 -22.99 10.34
CA LEU A 48 -6.37 -23.64 9.69
C LEU A 48 -5.93 -22.88 8.43
N ALA A 49 -6.90 -22.48 7.60
CA ALA A 49 -6.60 -21.65 6.42
C ALA A 49 -5.95 -20.31 6.80
N ARG A 50 -6.32 -19.71 7.96
CA ARG A 50 -5.68 -18.48 8.45
C ARG A 50 -4.23 -18.71 8.86
N ILE A 51 -3.95 -19.79 9.56
CA ILE A 51 -2.57 -20.17 9.95
C ILE A 51 -1.73 -20.44 8.71
N ASP A 52 -2.28 -21.18 7.75
CA ASP A 52 -1.58 -21.52 6.49
C ASP A 52 -1.24 -20.26 5.67
N ALA A 53 -2.21 -19.37 5.48
CA ALA A 53 -2.00 -18.09 4.80
C ALA A 53 -0.92 -17.25 5.50
N PHE A 54 -0.96 -17.17 6.83
CA PHE A 54 0.06 -16.45 7.61
C PHE A 54 1.46 -17.06 7.45
N VAL A 55 1.58 -18.39 7.51
CA VAL A 55 2.88 -19.06 7.35
C VAL A 55 3.43 -18.84 5.93
N CYS A 56 2.57 -18.90 4.91
CA CYS A 56 2.94 -18.56 3.54
C CYS A 56 3.42 -17.09 3.43
N ASP A 57 2.69 -16.14 3.99
CA ASP A 57 3.06 -14.72 3.97
C ASP A 57 4.42 -14.46 4.65
N VAL A 58 4.66 -15.08 5.80
CA VAL A 58 5.95 -14.95 6.52
C VAL A 58 7.09 -15.56 5.72
N LYS A 59 6.86 -16.71 5.06
CA LYS A 59 7.86 -17.40 4.25
C LYS A 59 8.23 -16.63 2.99
N ASP A 60 7.25 -16.02 2.34
CA ASP A 60 7.45 -15.27 1.09
C ASP A 60 7.90 -13.82 1.35
N SER A 61 7.85 -13.37 2.61
CA SER A 61 8.30 -12.03 2.99
C SER A 61 9.80 -11.85 2.78
N GLN A 62 10.15 -10.78 2.07
CA GLN A 62 11.54 -10.42 1.81
C GLN A 62 12.04 -9.43 2.85
N PHE A 63 13.13 -9.80 3.52
CA PHE A 63 13.82 -8.96 4.49
C PHE A 63 15.29 -8.77 4.08
N GLY A 64 15.90 -7.68 4.55
CA GLY A 64 17.31 -7.44 4.29
C GLY A 64 18.18 -8.45 5.05
N GLU A 65 18.96 -9.25 4.33
CA GLU A 65 19.99 -10.10 4.94
C GLU A 65 21.26 -9.28 5.19
N GLY A 66 21.41 -8.79 6.43
CA GLY A 66 22.55 -7.99 6.84
C GLY A 66 22.43 -6.52 6.43
N LEU A 67 23.58 -5.84 6.36
CA LEU A 67 23.66 -4.40 6.10
C LEU A 67 24.45 -4.12 4.83
N HIS A 68 24.03 -3.07 4.12
CA HIS A 68 24.79 -2.55 2.99
C HIS A 68 26.16 -2.01 3.45
N VAL A 69 27.23 -2.39 2.74
CA VAL A 69 28.56 -1.82 2.91
C VAL A 69 28.93 -1.06 1.65
N PHE A 70 29.07 0.25 1.77
CA PHE A 70 29.39 1.15 0.65
C PHE A 70 30.61 0.67 -0.13
N GLY A 71 30.50 0.64 -1.46
CA GLY A 71 31.58 0.23 -2.34
C GLY A 71 31.84 -1.27 -2.37
N ARG A 72 30.93 -2.11 -1.83
CA ARG A 72 30.98 -3.58 -1.93
C ARG A 72 29.77 -4.15 -2.69
N GLY A 73 29.84 -5.43 -3.05
CA GLY A 73 28.80 -6.12 -3.81
C GLY A 73 28.72 -5.65 -5.26
N GLU A 74 27.64 -6.03 -5.95
CA GLU A 74 27.44 -5.78 -7.38
C GLU A 74 27.49 -4.29 -7.75
N GLN A 75 26.98 -3.44 -6.86
CA GLN A 75 26.87 -2.00 -7.11
C GLN A 75 28.11 -1.22 -6.64
N GLY A 76 29.03 -1.86 -5.92
CA GLY A 76 30.13 -1.20 -5.24
C GLY A 76 31.10 -0.46 -6.17
N ALA A 77 31.32 -0.95 -7.39
CA ALA A 77 32.16 -0.26 -8.37
C ALA A 77 31.54 1.07 -8.83
N ALA A 78 30.22 1.09 -9.08
CA ALA A 78 29.49 2.28 -9.49
C ALA A 78 29.44 3.32 -8.35
N GLU A 79 29.21 2.87 -7.11
CA GLU A 79 29.23 3.72 -5.91
C GLU A 79 30.54 4.47 -5.71
N ARG A 80 31.67 3.74 -5.76
CA ARG A 80 33.01 4.35 -5.63
C ARG A 80 33.28 5.33 -6.77
N THR A 81 32.88 4.97 -7.99
CA THR A 81 33.07 5.82 -9.18
C THR A 81 32.28 7.13 -9.03
N GLY A 82 31.02 7.06 -8.62
CA GLY A 82 30.18 8.24 -8.38
C GLY A 82 30.74 9.16 -7.30
N LEU A 83 31.20 8.59 -6.17
CA LEU A 83 31.80 9.35 -5.09
C LEU A 83 33.09 10.06 -5.54
N LEU A 84 34.01 9.33 -6.18
CA LEU A 84 35.28 9.91 -6.66
C LEU A 84 35.04 11.02 -7.70
N ALA A 85 34.06 10.84 -8.59
CA ALA A 85 33.68 11.88 -9.55
C ALA A 85 33.16 13.14 -8.83
N GLY A 86 32.30 12.98 -7.82
CA GLY A 86 31.79 14.09 -7.01
C GLY A 86 32.90 14.84 -6.27
N LEU A 87 33.86 14.11 -5.68
CA LEU A 87 35.01 14.70 -4.98
C LEU A 87 35.97 15.44 -5.93
N ASP A 88 36.08 14.98 -7.18
CA ASP A 88 36.88 15.60 -8.25
C ASP A 88 36.14 16.75 -8.95
N GLY A 89 35.00 17.22 -8.40
CA GLY A 89 34.19 18.29 -8.98
C GLY A 89 33.57 17.93 -10.35
N LYS A 90 33.55 16.65 -10.72
CA LYS A 90 32.96 16.16 -11.97
C LYS A 90 31.46 15.92 -11.79
N ARG A 91 30.74 15.99 -12.91
CA ARG A 91 29.31 15.67 -12.95
C ARG A 91 29.08 14.19 -12.61
N VAL A 92 28.36 13.93 -11.52
CA VAL A 92 27.79 12.62 -11.23
C VAL A 92 26.52 12.42 -12.06
N ALA A 93 26.41 11.28 -12.75
CA ALA A 93 25.26 10.99 -13.60
C ALA A 93 23.98 10.93 -12.75
N ALA A 94 22.89 11.54 -13.24
CA ALA A 94 21.60 11.49 -12.57
C ALA A 94 20.93 10.12 -12.76
N GLY A 95 20.09 9.70 -11.81
CA GLY A 95 19.33 8.46 -11.91
C GLY A 95 18.04 8.49 -11.09
N PRO A 96 17.02 7.71 -11.45
CA PRO A 96 15.78 7.66 -10.69
C PRO A 96 16.00 6.99 -9.33
N SER A 97 15.24 7.43 -8.33
CA SER A 97 15.13 6.76 -7.03
C SER A 97 13.91 5.83 -6.97
N GLY A 98 13.95 4.88 -6.03
CA GLY A 98 12.85 3.93 -5.83
C GLY A 98 13.34 2.61 -5.21
N SER A 99 12.42 1.65 -5.06
CA SER A 99 12.75 0.29 -4.64
C SER A 99 12.88 -0.61 -5.87
N PRO A 100 14.02 -1.29 -6.10
CA PRO A 100 14.17 -2.22 -7.22
C PRO A 100 13.18 -3.39 -7.13
N TYR A 101 12.77 -3.77 -5.92
CA TYR A 101 11.77 -4.83 -5.67
C TYR A 101 10.34 -4.44 -6.07
N ARG A 102 10.09 -3.16 -6.42
CA ARG A 102 8.81 -2.72 -7.00
C ARG A 102 8.87 -2.62 -8.53
N GLY A 103 9.61 -3.53 -9.17
CA GLY A 103 9.75 -3.58 -10.63
C GLY A 103 10.57 -2.42 -11.22
N ARG A 104 11.26 -1.64 -10.38
CA ARG A 104 12.03 -0.45 -10.78
C ARG A 104 13.50 -0.80 -10.99
N ALA A 105 13.79 -1.69 -11.94
CA ALA A 105 15.17 -2.06 -12.27
C ALA A 105 16.00 -0.86 -12.80
N ASP A 106 15.32 0.18 -13.30
CA ASP A 106 15.89 1.45 -13.77
C ASP A 106 16.60 2.26 -12.67
N VAL A 107 16.34 1.97 -11.39
CA VAL A 107 17.04 2.59 -10.24
C VAL A 107 18.44 2.04 -10.03
N LEU A 108 18.80 0.96 -10.72
CA LEU A 108 20.16 0.44 -10.81
C LEU A 108 20.85 0.92 -12.10
N PRO A 109 22.19 1.09 -12.10
CA PRO A 109 23.09 0.91 -10.96
C PRO A 109 22.99 2.04 -9.92
N THR A 110 23.49 1.79 -8.70
CA THR A 110 23.64 2.86 -7.69
C THR A 110 24.86 3.74 -7.99
N GLY A 111 25.25 4.65 -7.09
CA GLY A 111 26.33 5.62 -7.33
C GLY A 111 25.96 6.79 -8.24
N ARG A 112 24.66 7.05 -8.40
CA ARG A 112 24.09 8.14 -9.20
C ARG A 112 23.54 9.26 -8.31
N ASN A 113 23.47 10.47 -8.87
CA ASN A 113 22.77 11.59 -8.24
C ASN A 113 21.25 11.39 -8.40
N LEU A 114 20.60 10.93 -7.33
CA LEU A 114 19.21 10.51 -7.39
C LEU A 114 18.25 11.68 -7.63
N TYR A 115 17.27 11.49 -8.50
CA TYR A 115 16.06 12.31 -8.55
C TYR A 115 14.85 11.49 -8.09
N ALA A 116 13.83 12.18 -7.58
CA ALA A 116 12.58 11.57 -7.15
C ALA A 116 11.68 11.22 -8.36
N ILE A 117 10.51 11.82 -8.42
CA ILE A 117 9.51 11.62 -9.48
C ILE A 117 8.98 12.99 -9.94
N ASP A 118 8.33 13.06 -11.11
CA ASP A 118 7.56 14.27 -11.46
C ASP A 118 6.35 14.32 -10.51
N PRO A 119 6.27 15.31 -9.58
CA PRO A 119 5.20 15.35 -8.62
C PRO A 119 3.83 15.46 -9.30
N ARG A 120 3.75 16.09 -10.48
CA ARG A 120 2.49 16.27 -11.23
C ARG A 120 1.96 14.99 -11.85
N ALA A 121 2.75 13.92 -11.91
CA ALA A 121 2.33 12.61 -12.40
C ALA A 121 1.84 11.70 -11.25
N VAL A 122 1.55 12.28 -10.08
CA VAL A 122 1.04 11.58 -8.89
C VAL A 122 -0.43 11.94 -8.68
N PRO A 123 -1.32 10.98 -8.34
CA PRO A 123 -1.06 9.55 -8.38
C PRO A 123 -0.87 9.06 -9.82
N SER A 124 -0.03 8.05 -10.04
CA SER A 124 0.05 7.39 -11.34
C SER A 124 -1.18 6.51 -11.58
N ARG A 125 -1.45 6.11 -12.83
CA ARG A 125 -2.55 5.17 -13.15
C ARG A 125 -2.42 3.83 -12.42
N ALA A 126 -1.21 3.31 -12.31
CA ALA A 126 -0.94 2.07 -11.57
C ALA A 126 -1.18 2.27 -10.06
N ALA A 127 -0.75 3.40 -9.51
CA ALA A 127 -1.03 3.76 -8.12
C ALA A 127 -2.53 3.96 -7.86
N GLN A 128 -3.29 4.50 -8.83
CA GLN A 128 -4.75 4.56 -8.74
C GLN A 128 -5.34 3.17 -8.62
N ALA A 129 -4.97 2.25 -9.52
CA ALA A 129 -5.50 0.89 -9.49
C ALA A 129 -5.21 0.18 -8.15
N GLN A 130 -4.05 0.41 -7.54
CA GLN A 130 -3.73 -0.12 -6.22
C GLN A 130 -4.45 0.62 -5.09
N GLY A 131 -4.55 1.95 -5.14
CA GLY A 131 -5.27 2.76 -4.16
C GLY A 131 -6.75 2.38 -4.06
N VAL A 132 -7.40 2.07 -5.19
CA VAL A 132 -8.77 1.54 -5.22
C VAL A 132 -8.86 0.21 -4.47
N LYS A 133 -7.93 -0.73 -4.74
CA LYS A 133 -7.92 -2.03 -4.03
C LYS A 133 -7.71 -1.86 -2.53
N LEU A 134 -6.79 -0.99 -2.13
CA LEU A 134 -6.53 -0.68 -0.71
C LEU A 134 -7.78 -0.11 -0.04
N ALA A 135 -8.47 0.82 -0.69
CA ALA A 135 -9.69 1.44 -0.17
C ALA A 135 -10.83 0.42 -0.02
N GLU A 136 -11.09 -0.38 -1.06
CA GLU A 136 -12.16 -1.39 -1.02
C GLU A 136 -11.88 -2.48 0.01
N GLU A 137 -10.62 -2.90 0.16
CA GLU A 137 -10.22 -3.86 1.17
C GLU A 137 -10.38 -3.31 2.60
N LEU A 138 -10.03 -2.03 2.81
CA LEU A 138 -10.25 -1.34 4.07
C LEU A 138 -11.75 -1.26 4.41
N ILE A 139 -12.59 -0.87 3.46
CA ILE A 139 -14.04 -0.80 3.63
C ILE A 139 -14.62 -2.17 3.96
N ARG A 140 -14.23 -3.19 3.18
CA ARG A 140 -14.67 -4.57 3.36
C ARG A 140 -14.32 -5.08 4.74
N ARG A 141 -13.08 -4.84 5.20
CA ARG A 141 -12.62 -5.27 6.52
C ARG A 141 -13.39 -4.57 7.63
N HIS A 142 -13.56 -3.25 7.53
CA HIS A 142 -14.33 -2.48 8.53
C HIS A 142 -15.78 -2.96 8.63
N MET A 143 -16.46 -3.21 7.51
CA MET A 143 -17.83 -3.74 7.51
C MET A 143 -17.93 -5.11 8.18
N GLN A 144 -16.91 -5.97 8.03
CA GLN A 144 -16.88 -7.28 8.68
C GLN A 144 -16.66 -7.21 10.18
N GLU A 145 -15.91 -6.21 10.65
CA GLU A 145 -15.57 -6.06 12.07
C GLU A 145 -16.64 -5.27 12.84
N GLU A 146 -17.14 -4.19 12.26
CA GLU A 146 -18.02 -3.23 12.93
C GLU A 146 -19.49 -3.34 12.51
N GLY A 147 -19.78 -3.98 11.38
CA GLY A 147 -21.15 -4.18 10.88
C GLY A 147 -21.84 -2.91 10.33
N ASP A 148 -21.10 -1.80 10.17
CA ASP A 148 -21.58 -0.56 9.56
C ASP A 148 -20.54 0.01 8.56
N HIS A 149 -20.96 0.98 7.76
CA HIS A 149 -20.10 1.67 6.81
C HIS A 149 -19.04 2.52 7.50
N LEU A 150 -17.82 2.49 6.96
CA LEU A 150 -16.73 3.37 7.37
C LEU A 150 -17.14 4.84 7.15
N ARG A 151 -17.31 5.60 8.24
CA ARG A 151 -17.76 7.01 8.18
C ARG A 151 -16.62 8.00 8.08
N THR A 152 -15.54 7.77 8.81
CA THR A 152 -14.43 8.73 8.94
C THR A 152 -13.09 8.00 8.97
N LEU A 153 -12.07 8.58 8.33
CA LEU A 153 -10.71 8.03 8.33
C LEU A 153 -9.67 9.16 8.34
N VAL A 154 -8.61 9.00 9.14
CA VAL A 154 -7.41 9.82 9.03
C VAL A 154 -6.37 9.08 8.20
N VAL A 155 -5.89 9.70 7.12
CA VAL A 155 -4.83 9.13 6.26
C VAL A 155 -3.54 9.92 6.46
N ASP A 156 -2.51 9.25 6.97
CA ASP A 156 -1.17 9.81 7.12
C ASP A 156 -0.40 9.75 5.78
N LEU A 157 -0.04 10.91 5.23
CA LEU A 157 0.67 11.02 3.96
C LEU A 157 2.13 11.45 4.17
N TRP A 158 3.04 10.55 3.80
CA TRP A 158 4.49 10.75 3.89
C TRP A 158 5.11 10.93 2.50
N GLY A 159 5.82 12.03 2.29
CA GLY A 159 6.42 12.34 0.98
C GLY A 159 7.31 11.21 0.42
N SER A 160 8.11 10.56 1.26
CA SER A 160 8.98 9.44 0.83
C SER A 160 8.21 8.17 0.47
N ALA A 161 7.05 7.92 1.09
CA ALA A 161 6.17 6.81 0.71
C ALA A 161 5.52 7.11 -0.64
N THR A 162 4.93 8.29 -0.78
CA THR A 162 4.33 8.77 -2.04
C THR A 162 5.30 8.73 -3.22
N MET A 163 6.57 9.08 -3.00
CA MET A 163 7.61 8.98 -4.05
C MET A 163 7.89 7.53 -4.48
N ARG A 164 7.80 6.57 -3.57
CA ARG A 164 8.05 5.15 -3.85
C ARG A 164 6.85 4.43 -4.48
N THR A 165 5.65 4.81 -4.07
CA THR A 165 4.38 4.21 -4.52
C THR A 165 3.78 4.94 -5.72
N ALA A 166 4.32 6.11 -6.07
CA ALA A 166 3.70 7.02 -7.02
C ALA A 166 2.25 7.40 -6.63
N GLY A 167 1.95 7.44 -5.32
CA GLY A 167 0.71 7.98 -4.76
C GLY A 167 -0.40 6.98 -4.44
N GLU A 168 -0.09 5.73 -4.11
CA GLU A 168 -1.09 4.69 -3.76
C GLU A 168 -2.02 5.14 -2.61
N GLU A 169 -1.45 5.75 -1.58
CA GLU A 169 -2.18 6.20 -0.38
C GLU A 169 -3.07 7.42 -0.67
N PHE A 170 -2.61 8.31 -1.56
CA PHE A 170 -3.40 9.47 -1.98
C PHE A 170 -4.54 9.05 -2.92
N ALA A 171 -4.30 8.10 -3.82
CA ALA A 171 -5.34 7.48 -4.64
C ALA A 171 -6.41 6.78 -3.80
N MET A 172 -6.00 6.06 -2.76
CA MET A 172 -6.90 5.46 -1.78
C MET A 172 -7.80 6.52 -1.14
N ALA A 173 -7.22 7.63 -0.66
CA ALA A 173 -7.98 8.74 -0.09
C ALA A 173 -8.99 9.36 -1.07
N LEU A 174 -8.61 9.56 -2.34
CA LEU A 174 -9.54 10.04 -3.37
C LEU A 174 -10.70 9.08 -3.60
N HIS A 175 -10.41 7.78 -3.67
CA HIS A 175 -11.44 6.75 -3.87
C HIS A 175 -12.43 6.66 -2.70
N LEU A 176 -11.94 6.80 -1.47
CA LEU A 176 -12.76 6.79 -0.25
C LEU A 176 -13.78 7.95 -0.24
N ILE A 177 -13.37 9.16 -0.63
CA ILE A 177 -14.28 10.31 -0.78
C ILE A 177 -15.15 10.25 -2.05
N GLY A 178 -14.90 9.27 -2.92
CA GLY A 178 -15.66 9.02 -4.15
C GLY A 178 -15.26 9.94 -5.30
N VAL A 179 -13.95 10.14 -5.49
CA VAL A 179 -13.34 10.97 -6.53
C VAL A 179 -12.27 10.16 -7.27
N GLU A 180 -12.18 10.35 -8.59
CA GLU A 180 -11.14 9.75 -9.43
C GLU A 180 -10.26 10.82 -10.08
N PRO A 181 -8.92 10.69 -10.05
CA PRO A 181 -8.03 11.64 -10.71
C PRO A 181 -8.12 11.52 -12.24
N VAL A 182 -7.90 12.64 -12.93
CA VAL A 182 -7.88 12.72 -14.40
C VAL A 182 -6.46 13.03 -14.85
N TRP A 183 -6.00 12.34 -15.90
CA TRP A 183 -4.67 12.52 -16.47
C TRP A 183 -4.73 13.03 -17.90
N ASP A 184 -3.75 13.86 -18.24
CA ASP A 184 -3.44 14.16 -19.64
C ASP A 184 -2.92 12.91 -20.36
N HIS A 185 -3.47 12.63 -21.54
CA HIS A 185 -3.17 11.42 -22.32
C HIS A 185 -1.73 11.34 -22.84
N ARG A 186 -0.97 12.45 -22.88
CA ARG A 186 0.39 12.48 -23.43
C ARG A 186 1.46 12.55 -22.35
N SER A 187 1.24 13.40 -21.36
CA SER A 187 2.22 13.67 -20.31
C SER A 187 2.05 12.81 -19.08
N GLU A 188 0.95 12.05 -18.97
CA GLU A 188 0.58 11.26 -17.78
C GLU A 188 0.49 12.11 -16.50
N ARG A 189 0.38 13.44 -16.65
CA ARG A 189 0.21 14.36 -15.52
C ARG A 189 -1.24 14.42 -15.12
N VAL A 190 -1.48 14.51 -13.82
CA VAL A 190 -2.79 14.77 -13.26
C VAL A 190 -3.20 16.20 -13.58
N THR A 191 -4.33 16.34 -14.27
CA THR A 191 -4.89 17.63 -14.70
C THR A 191 -6.08 18.05 -13.84
N GLY A 192 -6.69 17.11 -13.12
CA GLY A 192 -7.85 17.38 -12.28
C GLY A 192 -8.42 16.09 -11.70
N PHE A 193 -9.72 16.10 -11.48
CA PHE A 193 -10.46 14.97 -10.93
C PHE A 193 -11.90 14.96 -11.45
N GLU A 194 -12.54 13.80 -11.38
CA GLU A 194 -13.96 13.61 -11.60
C GLU A 194 -14.60 13.11 -10.32
N VAL A 195 -15.77 13.67 -9.98
CA VAL A 195 -16.56 13.14 -8.87
C VAL A 195 -17.34 11.94 -9.37
N MET A 196 -17.10 10.79 -8.75
CA MET A 196 -17.82 9.58 -9.09
C MET A 196 -19.28 9.66 -8.57
N PRO A 197 -20.27 9.23 -9.36
CA PRO A 197 -21.67 9.14 -8.90
C PRO A 197 -21.82 8.13 -7.78
N LEU A 198 -22.69 8.41 -6.79
CA LEU A 198 -22.98 7.48 -5.69
C LEU A 198 -23.41 6.10 -6.18
N MET A 199 -24.14 6.01 -7.30
CA MET A 199 -24.55 4.73 -7.91
C MET A 199 -23.39 3.82 -8.37
N ARG A 200 -22.14 4.31 -8.41
CA ARG A 200 -20.96 3.47 -8.71
C ARG A 200 -20.47 2.68 -7.50
N PHE A 201 -20.84 3.05 -6.28
CA PHE A 201 -20.39 2.40 -5.05
C PHE A 201 -21.53 2.34 -4.04
N ASP A 202 -21.90 1.14 -3.59
CA ASP A 202 -23.05 0.89 -2.69
C ASP A 202 -22.74 1.25 -1.23
N ARG A 203 -22.30 2.50 -1.01
CA ARG A 203 -21.89 3.02 0.29
C ARG A 203 -21.93 4.56 0.32
N PRO A 204 -21.99 5.16 1.52
CA PRO A 204 -21.67 6.57 1.73
C PRO A 204 -20.22 6.90 1.31
N ARG A 205 -19.99 8.18 0.99
CA ARG A 205 -18.64 8.75 0.92
C ARG A 205 -18.04 8.76 2.32
N VAL A 206 -16.75 8.46 2.42
CA VAL A 206 -16.02 8.50 3.70
C VAL A 206 -15.48 9.90 3.94
N ASP A 207 -15.65 10.44 5.13
CA ASP A 207 -14.99 11.69 5.54
C ASP A 207 -13.50 11.43 5.79
N VAL A 208 -12.64 11.90 4.90
CA VAL A 208 -11.20 11.66 4.96
C VAL A 208 -10.45 12.92 5.38
N THR A 209 -9.76 12.82 6.51
CA THR A 209 -8.81 13.84 6.96
C THR A 209 -7.39 13.45 6.56
N LEU A 210 -6.71 14.32 5.80
CA LEU A 210 -5.31 14.11 5.44
C LEU A 210 -4.37 14.72 6.49
N ARG A 211 -3.52 13.88 7.09
CA ARG A 211 -2.39 14.33 7.90
C ARG A 211 -1.12 14.26 7.06
N VAL A 212 -0.62 15.41 6.63
CA VAL A 212 0.52 15.50 5.72
C VAL A 212 1.82 15.77 6.47
N SER A 213 2.89 15.07 6.10
CA SER A 213 4.23 15.38 6.60
C SER A 213 4.79 16.67 5.97
N GLY A 214 5.79 17.29 6.60
CA GLY A 214 6.45 18.48 6.05
C GLY A 214 7.02 18.24 4.65
N LEU A 215 7.68 17.10 4.43
CA LEU A 215 8.18 16.73 3.11
C LEU A 215 7.05 16.56 2.08
N PHE A 216 5.90 16.00 2.48
CA PHE A 216 4.76 15.88 1.58
C PHE A 216 4.23 17.26 1.16
N ARG A 217 4.05 18.17 2.13
CA ARG A 217 3.62 19.55 1.87
C ARG A 217 4.56 20.25 0.88
N ASP A 218 5.86 20.08 1.05
CA ASP A 218 6.87 20.78 0.26
C ASP A 218 7.02 20.18 -1.15
N ALA A 219 6.95 18.85 -1.28
CA ALA A 219 7.15 18.14 -2.55
C ALA A 219 5.86 18.02 -3.39
N PHE A 220 4.69 17.96 -2.75
CA PHE A 220 3.40 17.69 -3.40
C PHE A 220 2.31 18.74 -3.07
N PRO A 221 2.59 20.06 -3.13
CA PRO A 221 1.60 21.08 -2.77
C PRO A 221 0.35 21.03 -3.67
N HIS A 222 0.50 20.60 -4.92
CA HIS A 222 -0.60 20.45 -5.86
C HIS A 222 -1.59 19.34 -5.46
N LEU A 223 -1.14 18.28 -4.79
CA LEU A 223 -2.04 17.21 -4.28
C LEU A 223 -2.91 17.72 -3.14
N VAL A 224 -2.34 18.53 -2.24
CA VAL A 224 -3.08 19.20 -1.18
C VAL A 224 -4.15 20.12 -1.76
N ALA A 225 -3.78 20.90 -2.79
CA ALA A 225 -4.71 21.77 -3.49
C ALA A 225 -5.83 20.97 -4.20
N LEU A 226 -5.48 19.89 -4.89
CA LEU A 226 -6.40 19.01 -5.61
C LEU A 226 -7.40 18.35 -4.66
N PHE A 227 -6.93 17.83 -3.52
CA PHE A 227 -7.82 17.25 -2.51
C PHE A 227 -8.78 18.29 -1.94
N GLY A 228 -8.29 19.49 -1.60
CA GLY A 228 -9.14 20.59 -1.13
C GLY A 228 -10.17 21.05 -2.18
N GLN A 229 -9.82 21.02 -3.47
CA GLN A 229 -10.76 21.28 -4.56
C GLN A 229 -11.82 20.18 -4.68
N ALA A 230 -11.42 18.91 -4.54
CA ALA A 230 -12.31 17.76 -4.54
C ALA A 230 -13.34 17.84 -3.40
N VAL A 231 -12.90 18.14 -2.17
CA VAL A 231 -13.81 18.32 -1.03
C VAL A 231 -14.82 19.45 -1.27
N ARG A 232 -14.38 20.61 -1.81
CA ARG A 232 -15.30 21.70 -2.16
C ARG A 232 -16.31 21.30 -3.26
N ALA A 233 -15.86 20.53 -4.25
CA ALA A 233 -16.76 20.01 -5.29
C ALA A 233 -17.78 19.01 -4.73
N LEU A 234 -17.39 18.20 -3.74
CA LEU A 234 -18.29 17.27 -3.04
C LEU A 234 -19.31 18.00 -2.17
N ALA A 235 -18.90 19.08 -1.48
CA ALA A 235 -19.78 19.90 -0.66
C ALA A 235 -20.87 20.61 -1.47
N ALA A 236 -20.59 20.93 -2.74
CA ALA A 236 -21.53 21.58 -3.65
C ALA A 236 -22.54 20.63 -4.31
N ARG A 237 -22.53 19.32 -3.98
CA ARG A 237 -23.42 18.34 -4.60
C ARG A 237 -24.78 18.32 -3.93
N ASP A 238 -25.80 18.10 -4.75
CA ASP A 238 -27.15 17.78 -4.29
C ASP A 238 -27.23 16.28 -3.94
N GLU A 239 -26.67 15.93 -2.79
CA GLU A 239 -26.64 14.58 -2.23
C GLU A 239 -27.14 14.63 -0.78
N ALA A 240 -27.81 13.57 -0.31
CA ALA A 240 -28.24 13.49 1.08
C ALA A 240 -27.04 13.47 2.04
N ALA A 241 -27.11 14.19 3.15
CA ALA A 241 -26.03 14.30 4.14
C ALA A 241 -25.59 12.93 4.71
N GLU A 242 -26.50 11.96 4.76
CA GLU A 242 -26.22 10.57 5.19
C GLU A 242 -25.29 9.81 4.23
N LEU A 243 -25.29 10.21 2.95
CA LEU A 243 -24.50 9.60 1.87
C LEU A 243 -23.26 10.44 1.52
N ASN A 244 -23.29 11.73 1.82
CA ASN A 244 -22.20 12.66 1.57
C ASN A 244 -21.97 13.55 2.80
N PRO A 245 -20.93 13.28 3.61
CA PRO A 245 -20.65 14.03 4.83
C PRO A 245 -20.11 15.44 4.58
N PHE A 246 -19.85 15.82 3.32
CA PHE A 246 -19.30 17.12 2.96
C PHE A 246 -20.38 18.18 2.68
N VAL A 247 -21.66 17.79 2.57
CA VAL A 247 -22.76 18.71 2.27
C VAL A 247 -23.12 19.52 3.52
N GLY A 248 -22.95 20.85 3.43
CA GLY A 248 -23.17 21.81 4.52
C GLY A 248 -22.18 22.97 4.46
#